data_AF-A0A352NNT0-F1
#
_entry.id   AF-A0A352NNT0-F1
#
_cell.length_a   1.000
_cell.length_b   1.000
_cell.length_c   1.000
_cell.angle_alpha   90.00
_cell.angle_beta   90.00
_cell.angle_gamma   90.00
#
_symmetry.space_group_name_H-M   'P 1'
#
loop_
_entity.id
_entity.type
_entity.pdbx_description
1 polymer ?
#
loop_
_entity_poly.entity_id
_entity_poly.type
_entity_poly.pdbx_seq_one_letter_code
_entity_poly.pdbx_strand_id
1 'polypeptide(L)' 'MGENTKLREIIDFFEQEQGYDKDEVISEILGEIKGLKGYDADEIGLEWDGEEIMILDDFVQEFYAKLIEKVCNVIKSFK' A
#
# COMPACT_ATOMS: atom_id res chain seq x y z
N MET A 1 -26.66 -2.08 16.88
CA MET A 1 -25.99 -0.76 16.78
C MET A 1 -24.45 -0.81 16.84
N GLY A 2 -23.80 -1.94 17.16
CA GLY A 2 -22.33 -1.98 17.37
C GLY A 2 -21.45 -2.33 16.16
N GLU A 3 -21.94 -3.08 15.16
CA GLU A 3 -21.11 -3.51 14.01
C GLU A 3 -20.77 -2.36 13.07
N ASN A 4 -21.73 -1.49 12.77
CA ASN A 4 -21.53 -0.37 11.84
C ASN A 4 -20.48 0.64 12.38
N THR A 5 -20.38 0.78 13.71
CA THR A 5 -19.38 1.64 14.37
C THR A 5 -17.97 1.08 14.21
N LYS A 6 -17.77 -0.23 14.46
CA LYS A 6 -16.45 -0.87 14.32
C LYS A 6 -15.95 -0.88 12.87
N LEU A 7 -16.84 -1.13 11.90
CA LEU A 7 -16.48 -1.07 10.49
C LEU A 7 -16.06 0.35 10.09
N ARG A 8 -16.70 1.38 10.67
CA ARG A 8 -16.34 2.77 10.43
C ARG A 8 -14.97 3.14 11.02
N GLU A 9 -14.68 2.68 12.25
CA GLU A 9 -13.38 2.87 12.89
C GLU A 9 -12.23 2.29 12.06
N ILE A 10 -12.42 1.09 11.48
CA ILE A 10 -11.39 0.46 10.62
C ILE A 10 -11.19 1.27 9.32
N ILE A 11 -12.27 1.77 8.71
CA ILE A 11 -12.14 2.62 7.51
C ILE A 11 -11.40 3.91 7.86
N ASP A 12 -11.75 4.58 8.96
CA ASP A 12 -11.12 5.83 9.37
C ASP A 12 -9.64 5.61 9.74
N PHE A 13 -9.28 4.46 10.33
CA PHE A 13 -7.89 4.08 10.57
C PHE A 13 -7.05 4.13 9.29
N PHE A 14 -7.53 3.48 8.22
CA PHE A 14 -6.81 3.39 6.95
C PHE A 14 -6.92 4.66 6.08
N GLU A 15 -8.09 5.31 6.00
CA GLU A 15 -8.31 6.47 5.12
C GLU A 15 -7.79 7.79 5.70
N GLN A 16 -7.69 7.88 7.03
CA GLN A 16 -7.21 9.09 7.71
C GLN A 16 -5.81 8.92 8.31
N GLU A 17 -5.12 7.82 8.00
CA GLU A 17 -3.77 7.50 8.49
C GLU A 17 -3.69 7.63 10.03
N GLN A 18 -4.75 7.22 10.73
CA GLN A 18 -4.85 7.41 12.18
C GLN A 18 -4.07 6.34 12.91
N GLY A 19 -2.89 6.70 13.42
CA GLY A 19 -2.12 5.84 14.32
C GLY A 19 -1.12 4.92 13.62
N TYR A 20 -0.81 5.19 12.36
CA TYR A 20 0.36 4.64 11.67
C TYR A 20 0.90 5.64 10.65
N ASP A 21 2.19 5.58 10.36
CA ASP A 21 2.81 6.33 9.26
C ASP A 21 2.81 5.44 8.01
N LYS A 22 2.10 5.89 6.98
CA LYS A 22 2.00 5.17 5.71
C LYS A 22 3.36 5.01 5.03
N ASP A 23 4.18 6.05 5.09
CA ASP A 23 5.48 6.07 4.44
C ASP A 23 6.47 5.16 5.18
N GLU A 24 6.32 5.02 6.50
CA GLU A 24 7.05 4.02 7.30
C GLU A 24 6.71 2.59 6.86
N VAL A 25 5.43 2.26 6.73
CA VAL A 25 4.99 0.92 6.29
C VAL A 25 5.50 0.60 4.89
N ILE A 26 5.43 1.56 3.96
CA ILE A 26 5.94 1.37 2.60
C ILE A 26 7.47 1.19 2.62
N SER A 27 8.17 1.98 3.43
CA SER A 27 9.62 1.88 3.59
C SER A 27 10.06 0.53 4.14
N GLU A 28 9.30 -0.07 5.07
CA GLU A 28 9.55 -1.42 5.57
C GLU A 28 9.40 -2.47 4.46
N ILE A 29 8.31 -2.40 3.67
CA ILE A 29 8.09 -3.29 2.53
C ILE A 29 9.23 -3.20 1.51
N LEU A 30 9.65 -1.98 1.17
CA LEU A 30 10.76 -1.74 0.25
C LEU A 30 12.11 -2.20 0.82
N GLY A 31 12.33 -2.01 2.13
CA GLY A 31 13.53 -2.45 2.83
C GLY A 31 13.73 -3.97 2.77
N GLU A 32 12.66 -4.75 2.86
CA GLU A 32 12.72 -6.20 2.66
C GLU A 32 13.17 -6.56 1.23
N ILE A 33 12.79 -5.76 0.23
CA ILE A 33 13.17 -5.99 -1.17
C ILE A 33 14.64 -5.62 -1.42
N LYS A 34 15.17 -4.55 -0.82
CA LYS A 34 16.61 -4.21 -0.86
C LYS A 34 17.49 -5.39 -0.42
N GLY A 35 17.02 -6.16 0.54
CA GLY A 35 17.71 -7.35 1.07
C GLY A 35 17.92 -8.50 0.07
N LEU A 36 17.22 -8.52 -1.06
CA LEU A 36 17.29 -9.63 -2.03
C LEU A 36 18.51 -9.54 -2.97
N LYS A 37 18.99 -8.34 -3.28
CA LYS A 37 20.04 -8.13 -4.32
C LYS A 37 21.02 -6.97 -4.04
N GLY A 38 20.80 -6.16 -3.01
CA GLY A 38 21.69 -5.04 -2.67
C GLY A 38 21.53 -3.80 -3.55
N TYR A 39 20.39 -3.68 -4.25
CA TYR A 39 19.99 -2.49 -5.00
C TYR A 39 18.94 -1.71 -4.22
N ASP A 40 18.90 -0.40 -4.41
CA ASP A 40 17.82 0.42 -3.85
C ASP A 40 16.54 0.29 -4.69
N ALA A 41 15.36 0.50 -4.10
CA ALA A 41 14.09 0.24 -4.78
C ALA A 41 13.82 1.22 -5.93
N ASP A 42 14.35 2.43 -5.87
CA ASP A 42 14.35 3.41 -6.95
C ASP A 42 15.29 3.03 -8.11
N GLU A 43 16.21 2.09 -7.88
CA GLU A 43 17.14 1.55 -8.90
C GLU A 43 16.60 0.30 -9.59
N ILE A 44 15.45 -0.23 -9.15
CA ILE A 44 14.84 -1.44 -9.72
C ILE A 44 13.69 -1.04 -10.66
N GLY A 45 13.95 -1.09 -11.97
CA GLY A 45 12.92 -0.93 -12.99
C GLY A 45 12.01 -2.16 -13.10
N LEU A 46 10.71 -1.92 -13.28
CA LEU A 46 9.71 -2.91 -13.67
C LEU A 46 9.47 -2.83 -15.17
N GLU A 47 9.64 -3.95 -15.84
CA GLU A 47 9.54 -4.07 -17.31
C GLU A 47 8.37 -4.98 -17.69
N TRP A 48 7.67 -4.62 -18.76
CA TRP A 48 6.70 -5.49 -19.43
C TRP A 48 6.90 -5.42 -20.94
N ASP A 49 7.06 -6.58 -21.58
CA ASP A 49 7.26 -6.72 -23.03
C ASP A 49 8.41 -5.85 -23.59
N GLY A 50 9.52 -5.69 -22.85
CA GLY A 50 10.66 -4.89 -23.30
C GLY A 50 10.56 -3.39 -22.99
N GLU A 51 9.45 -2.95 -22.42
CA GLU A 51 9.21 -1.55 -22.06
C GLU A 51 9.26 -1.36 -20.55
N GLU A 52 10.07 -0.39 -20.11
CA GLU A 52 10.07 0.05 -18.71
C GLU A 52 8.74 0.75 -18.40
N ILE A 53 8.00 0.20 -17.43
CA ILE A 53 6.70 0.75 -17.02
C ILE A 53 6.89 1.79 -15.91
N MET A 54 7.64 1.44 -14.88
CA MET A 54 7.88 2.25 -13.67
C MET A 54 9.00 1.65 -12.83
N ILE A 55 9.51 2.40 -11.85
CA ILE A 55 10.41 1.86 -10.83
C ILE A 55 9.61 1.17 -9.72
N LEU A 56 10.29 0.30 -8.98
CA LEU A 56 9.67 -0.48 -7.90
C LEU A 56 9.12 0.41 -6.78
N ASP A 57 9.77 1.54 -6.47
CA ASP A 57 9.27 2.50 -5.48
C ASP A 57 7.87 3.04 -5.87
N ASP A 58 7.74 3.56 -7.09
CA ASP A 58 6.46 4.03 -7.66
C ASP A 58 5.39 2.93 -7.64
N PHE A 59 5.78 1.70 -8.00
CA PHE A 59 4.88 0.57 -7.98
C PHE A 59 4.33 0.26 -6.59
N VAL A 60 5.18 0.23 -5.56
CA VAL A 60 4.74 -0.09 -4.21
C VAL A 60 3.83 1.00 -3.65
N GLN A 61 4.12 2.27 -3.96
CA GLN A 61 3.24 3.39 -3.60
C GLN A 61 1.85 3.25 -4.23
N GLU A 62 1.77 3.03 -5.55
CA GLU A 62 0.51 2.82 -6.28
C GLU A 62 -0.23 1.57 -5.81
N PHE A 63 0.49 0.47 -5.60
CA PHE A 63 -0.08 -0.80 -5.15
C PHE A 63 -0.69 -0.65 -3.76
N TYR A 64 0.04 -0.05 -2.82
CA TYR A 64 -0.43 0.17 -1.46
C TYR A 64 -1.71 1.03 -1.45
N ALA A 65 -1.71 2.15 -2.18
CA ALA A 65 -2.86 3.03 -2.27
C ALA A 65 -4.10 2.29 -2.80
N LYS A 66 -3.95 1.52 -3.89
CA LYS A 66 -5.05 0.72 -4.45
C LYS A 66 -5.52 -0.38 -3.50
N LEU A 67 -4.61 -1.05 -2.80
CA LEU A 67 -4.94 -2.10 -1.84
C LEU A 67 -5.83 -1.54 -0.73
N ILE A 68 -5.42 -0.45 -0.10
CA ILE A 68 -6.19 0.20 0.97
C ILE A 68 -7.56 0.65 0.47
N GLU A 69 -7.61 1.29 -0.70
CA GLU A 69 -8.87 1.70 -1.32
C GLU A 69 -9.82 0.50 -1.51
N LYS A 70 -9.33 -0.63 -2.03
CA LYS A 70 -10.15 -1.83 -2.24
C LYS A 70 -10.59 -2.48 -0.92
N VAL A 71 -9.72 -2.53 0.09
CA VAL A 71 -10.08 -3.02 1.43
C VAL A 71 -11.20 -2.17 2.02
N CYS A 72 -11.05 -0.84 2.00
CA CYS A 72 -12.08 0.08 2.49
C CYS A 72 -13.40 -0.05 1.72
N ASN A 73 -13.36 -0.24 0.40
CA ASN A 73 -14.54 -0.47 -0.43
C ASN A 73 -15.27 -1.78 -0.08
N VAL A 74 -14.53 -2.87 0.16
CA VAL A 74 -15.10 -4.13 0.63
C VAL A 74 -15.76 -3.94 1.98
N ILE A 75 -15.11 -3.26 2.94
CA ILE A 75 -15.67 -2.99 4.26
C ILE A 75 -16.96 -2.17 4.15
N LYS A 76 -16.96 -1.12 3.30
CA LYS A 76 -18.15 -0.29 3.01
C LYS A 76 -19.31 -1.08 2.41
N SER A 77 -19.05 -2.20 1.73
CA SER A 77 -20.08 -3.03 1.11
C SER A 77 -20.89 -3.88 2.10
N PHE A 78 -20.41 -4.05 3.35
CA PHE A 78 -21.16 -4.72 4.42
C PHE A 78 -22.19 -3.81 5.12
N LYS A 79 -22.44 -2.61 4.58
CA LYS A 79 -23.44 -1.66 5.08
C LYS A 79 -24.86 -2.03 4.67
#